data_AF-A0A7C2WC62-F1
#
_entry.id   AF-A0A7C2WC62-F1
#
_cell.length_a   1.000
_cell.length_b   1.000
_cell.length_c   1.000
_cell.angle_alpha   90.00
_cell.angle_beta   90.00
_cell.angle_gamma   90.00
#
_symmetry.space_group_name_H-M   'P 1'
#
loop_
_entity.id
_entity.type
_entity.pdbx_description
1 polymer ?
#
loop_
_entity_poly.entity_id
_entity_poly.type
_entity_poly.pdbx_seq_one_letter_code
_entity_poly.pdbx_strand_id
1 'polypeptide(L)'
;PYVKEFLSAYRLCDYFSAVYARDTRYSGKIEMVGSILMTLRPAAFVVVGDRWDDIEAAHEWDGSAVAARYGFGNASEWRHADAMIDAITEAPDCIDTLI
;
A
#
# COMPACT_ATOMS: atom_id res chain seq x y z
N PRO A 1 -15.90 -4.92 -8.73
CA PRO A 1 -15.63 -5.35 -7.34
C PRO A 1 -15.71 -4.16 -6.37
N TYR A 2 -16.15 -4.42 -5.14
CA TYR A 2 -16.45 -3.43 -4.07
C TYR A 2 -15.50 -2.21 -3.99
N VAL A 3 -14.18 -2.42 -4.08
CA VAL A 3 -13.20 -1.32 -4.01
C VAL A 3 -13.42 -0.28 -5.12
N LYS A 4 -13.68 -0.71 -6.36
CA LYS A 4 -13.96 0.23 -7.48
C LYS A 4 -15.26 1.01 -7.27
N GLU A 5 -16.27 0.38 -6.65
CA GLU A 5 -17.54 1.06 -6.33
C GLU A 5 -17.32 2.13 -5.26
N PHE A 6 -16.53 1.82 -4.23
CA PHE A 6 -16.14 2.79 -3.20
C PHE A 6 -15.38 3.97 -3.81
N LEU A 7 -14.33 3.73 -4.61
CA LEU A 7 -13.57 4.79 -5.27
C LEU A 7 -14.46 5.66 -6.17
N SER A 8 -15.40 5.06 -6.90
CA SER A 8 -16.35 5.78 -7.74
C SER A 8 -17.29 6.67 -6.92
N ALA A 9 -17.86 6.13 -5.84
CA ALA A 9 -18.79 6.86 -4.97
C ALA A 9 -18.15 8.12 -4.34
N TYR A 10 -16.85 8.07 -4.04
CA TYR A 10 -16.10 9.19 -3.48
C TYR A 10 -15.32 10.01 -4.53
N ARG A 11 -15.49 9.73 -5.84
CA ARG A 11 -14.81 10.43 -6.94
C ARG A 11 -13.28 10.38 -6.83
N LEU A 12 -12.77 9.24 -6.40
CA LEU A 12 -11.34 9.01 -6.20
C LEU A 12 -10.68 8.25 -7.35
N CYS A 13 -11.45 7.73 -8.31
CA CYS A 13 -10.93 6.92 -9.42
C CYS A 13 -9.79 7.60 -10.19
N ASP A 14 -9.84 8.92 -10.35
CA ASP A 14 -8.87 9.69 -11.14
C ASP A 14 -7.47 9.74 -10.50
N TYR A 15 -7.35 9.37 -9.22
CA TYR A 15 -6.06 9.31 -8.51
C TYR A 15 -5.37 7.95 -8.62
N PHE A 16 -6.00 6.93 -9.22
CA PHE A 16 -5.46 5.57 -9.28
C PHE A 16 -5.27 5.09 -10.73
N SER A 17 -4.02 4.83 -11.11
CA SER A 17 -3.71 4.24 -12.43
C SER A 17 -4.18 2.78 -12.56
N ALA A 18 -4.31 2.07 -11.43
CA ALA A 18 -4.82 0.71 -11.39
C ALA A 18 -5.45 0.39 -10.02
N VAL A 19 -6.40 -0.54 -10.00
CA VAL A 19 -7.09 -0.97 -8.76
C VAL A 19 -7.08 -2.49 -8.70
N TYR A 20 -6.42 -3.00 -7.67
CA TYR A 20 -6.34 -4.41 -7.32
C TYR A 20 -7.06 -4.62 -5.98
N ALA A 21 -7.73 -5.75 -5.83
CA ALA A 21 -8.42 -6.11 -4.60
C ALA A 21 -8.17 -7.58 -4.31
N ARG A 22 -8.06 -7.93 -3.03
CA ARG A 22 -8.06 -9.33 -2.60
C ARG A 22 -9.41 -9.94 -3.02
N ASP A 23 -9.31 -10.97 -3.83
CA ASP A 23 -10.40 -11.84 -4.28
C ASP A 23 -9.76 -13.23 -4.48
N THR A 24 -10.51 -14.22 -4.97
CA THR A 24 -10.06 -15.57 -5.30
C THR A 24 -8.84 -15.64 -6.23
N ARG A 25 -8.42 -14.51 -6.82
CA ARG A 25 -7.26 -14.40 -7.71
C ARG A 25 -5.91 -14.41 -6.99
N TYR A 26 -5.83 -13.99 -5.74
CA TYR A 26 -4.55 -13.85 -5.02
C TYR A 26 -4.61 -14.57 -3.68
N SER A 27 -3.59 -15.37 -3.40
CA SER A 27 -3.41 -16.03 -2.10
C SER A 27 -3.20 -15.03 -0.96
N GLY A 28 -2.59 -13.88 -1.25
CA GLY A 28 -2.27 -12.84 -0.26
C GLY A 28 -1.75 -11.54 -0.86
N LYS A 29 -1.32 -10.62 0.01
CA LYS A 29 -0.87 -9.28 -0.39
C LYS A 29 0.47 -9.30 -1.13
N ILE A 30 1.39 -10.19 -0.72
CA ILE A 30 2.68 -10.42 -1.40
C ILE A 30 2.46 -10.74 -2.89
N GLU A 31 1.59 -11.69 -3.22
CA GLU A 31 1.31 -12.07 -4.62
C GLU A 31 0.64 -10.94 -5.41
N MET A 32 -0.26 -10.20 -4.77
CA MET A 32 -0.93 -9.05 -5.39
C MET A 32 0.05 -7.92 -5.71
N VAL A 33 0.94 -7.56 -4.78
CA VAL A 33 2.01 -6.58 -5.00
C VAL A 33 2.93 -7.03 -6.12
N GLY A 34 3.39 -8.29 -6.10
CA GLY A 34 4.19 -8.86 -7.19
C GLY A 34 3.53 -8.73 -8.55
N SER A 35 2.22 -8.98 -8.64
CA SER A 35 1.45 -8.81 -9.89
C SER A 35 1.40 -7.35 -10.37
N ILE A 36 1.30 -6.39 -9.45
CA ILE A 36 1.37 -4.96 -9.76
C ILE A 36 2.76 -4.61 -10.28
N LEU A 37 3.82 -5.04 -9.60
CA LEU A 37 5.21 -4.73 -9.95
C LEU A 37 5.61 -5.33 -11.30
N MET A 38 5.18 -6.56 -11.62
CA MET A 38 5.42 -7.17 -12.93
C MET A 38 4.75 -6.38 -14.08
N THR A 39 3.62 -5.73 -13.78
CA THR A 39 2.85 -4.93 -14.74
C THR A 39 3.46 -3.55 -14.93
N LEU A 40 3.74 -2.84 -13.83
CA LEU A 40 4.18 -1.43 -13.86
C LEU A 40 5.70 -1.27 -13.99
N ARG A 41 6.47 -2.26 -13.52
CA ARG A 41 7.95 -2.28 -13.51
C ARG A 41 8.59 -0.97 -13.02
N PRO A 42 8.20 -0.48 -11.83
CA PRO A 42 8.83 0.72 -11.27
C PRO A 42 10.29 0.44 -10.89
N ALA A 43 11.13 1.49 -10.86
CA ALA A 43 12.50 1.38 -10.37
C ALA A 43 12.57 1.30 -8.83
N ALA A 44 11.63 1.95 -8.15
CA ALA A 44 11.43 1.92 -6.71
C ALA A 44 9.93 2.08 -6.41
N PHE A 45 9.46 1.58 -5.28
CA PHE A 45 8.07 1.72 -4.86
C PHE A 45 7.92 1.72 -3.34
N VAL A 46 6.79 2.24 -2.89
CA VAL A 46 6.38 2.28 -1.49
C VAL A 46 4.99 1.66 -1.35
N VAL A 47 4.79 0.85 -0.32
CA VAL A 47 3.46 0.40 0.11
C VAL A 47 3.04 1.21 1.33
N VAL A 48 1.88 1.87 1.23
CA VAL A 48 1.27 2.61 2.33
C VAL A 48 0.05 1.83 2.83
N GLY A 49 0.08 1.42 4.10
CA GLY A 49 -1.00 0.66 4.70
C GLY A 49 -0.88 0.57 6.22
N ASP A 50 -1.91 0.06 6.89
CA ASP A 50 -1.97 0.04 8.36
C ASP A 50 -1.75 -1.36 8.94
N ARG A 51 -1.71 -2.42 8.10
CA ARG A 51 -1.65 -3.81 8.55
C ARG A 51 -0.26 -4.39 8.36
N TRP A 52 0.06 -5.41 9.16
CA TRP A 52 1.35 -6.10 9.06
C TRP A 52 1.61 -6.68 7.67
N ASP A 53 0.57 -7.18 6.99
CA ASP A 53 0.70 -7.75 5.65
C ASP A 53 1.04 -6.70 4.57
N ASP A 54 0.78 -5.41 4.79
CA ASP A 54 1.28 -4.31 3.92
C ASP A 54 2.78 -4.19 3.99
N ILE A 55 3.32 -4.21 5.21
CA ILE A 55 4.74 -4.06 5.50
C ILE A 55 5.51 -5.26 4.98
N GLU A 56 5.03 -6.47 5.28
CA GLU A 56 5.60 -7.70 4.76
C GLU A 56 5.61 -7.70 3.22
N ALA A 57 4.50 -7.33 2.57
CA ALA A 57 4.43 -7.32 1.11
C ALA A 57 5.35 -6.28 0.45
N ALA A 58 5.66 -5.17 1.11
CA ALA A 58 6.64 -4.21 0.61
C ALA A 58 8.04 -4.83 0.63
N HIS A 59 8.43 -5.38 1.78
CA HIS A 59 9.78 -5.90 2.03
C HIS A 59 10.09 -7.15 1.23
N GLU A 60 9.12 -8.06 1.06
CA GLU A 60 9.27 -9.26 0.21
C GLU A 60 9.56 -8.93 -1.26
N TRP A 61 9.30 -7.71 -1.70
CA TRP A 61 9.57 -7.23 -3.05
C TRP A 61 10.62 -6.11 -3.09
N ASP A 62 11.46 -5.99 -2.06
CA ASP A 62 12.54 -4.99 -1.96
C ASP A 62 12.06 -3.52 -2.04
N GLY A 63 10.81 -3.25 -1.65
CA GLY A 63 10.26 -1.90 -1.52
C GLY A 63 10.27 -1.38 -0.10
N SER A 64 9.83 -0.13 0.08
CA SER A 64 9.67 0.48 1.41
C SER A 64 8.23 0.42 1.90
N ALA A 65 8.06 0.33 3.21
CA ALA A 65 6.77 0.29 3.88
C ALA A 65 6.52 1.55 4.72
N VAL A 66 5.37 2.17 4.53
CA VAL A 66 4.88 3.30 5.36
C VAL A 66 3.65 2.86 6.13
N ALA A 67 3.74 2.87 7.46
CA ALA A 67 2.61 2.56 8.33
C ALA A 67 1.66 3.75 8.47
N ALA A 68 0.41 3.58 8.04
CA ALA A 68 -0.67 4.55 8.26
C ALA A 68 -1.29 4.35 9.65
N ARG A 69 -0.90 5.19 10.62
CA ARG A 69 -1.29 5.04 12.03
C ARG A 69 -2.72 5.48 12.36
N TYR A 70 -3.42 6.05 11.37
CA TYR A 70 -4.82 6.43 11.43
C TYR A 70 -5.78 5.31 10.96
N GLY A 71 -5.26 4.10 10.68
CA GLY A 71 -6.02 2.91 10.30
C GLY A 71 -6.51 2.07 11.48
N PHE A 72 -6.74 0.78 11.22
CA PHE A 72 -7.19 -0.24 12.18
C PHE A 72 -6.04 -1.02 12.82
N GLY A 73 -4.84 -0.95 12.25
CA GLY A 73 -3.66 -1.60 12.79
C GLY A 73 -3.21 -1.05 14.14
N ASN A 74 -2.11 -1.62 14.65
CA ASN A 74 -1.57 -1.23 15.94
C ASN A 74 -0.03 -1.29 15.95
N ALA A 75 0.58 -0.82 17.03
CA ALA A 75 2.04 -0.74 17.16
C ALA A 75 2.80 -2.05 16.89
N SER A 76 2.20 -3.22 17.15
CA SER A 76 2.83 -4.51 16.82
C SER A 76 2.85 -4.78 15.32
N GLU A 77 1.84 -4.34 14.59
CA GLU A 77 1.78 -4.47 13.13
C GLU A 77 2.78 -3.52 12.46
N TRP A 78 2.96 -2.32 13.00
CA TRP A 78 3.83 -1.28 12.42
C TRP A 78 5.31 -1.42 12.76
N ARG A 79 5.67 -2.38 13.63
CA ARG A 79 7.01 -2.52 14.20
C ARG A 79 8.15 -2.51 13.16
N HIS A 80 7.86 -3.00 11.96
CA HIS A 80 8.84 -3.16 10.89
C HIS A 80 8.66 -2.16 9.75
N ALA A 81 7.79 -1.15 9.87
CA ALA A 81 7.67 -0.13 8.83
C ALA A 81 8.91 0.77 8.78
N ASP A 82 9.29 1.23 7.58
CA ASP A 82 10.42 2.11 7.35
C ASP A 82 10.12 3.56 7.74
N ALA A 83 8.85 3.95 7.62
CA ALA A 83 8.33 5.22 8.12
C ALA A 83 6.88 5.07 8.61
N MET A 84 6.38 6.09 9.29
CA MET A 84 5.01 6.13 9.81
C MET A 84 4.41 7.50 9.57
N ILE A 85 3.12 7.53 9.23
CA ILE A 85 2.34 8.76 9.05
C ILE A 85 1.10 8.72 9.93
N ASP A 86 0.74 9.87 10.50
CA ASP A 86 -0.46 10.07 11.30
C ASP A 86 -1.60 10.69 10.46
N ALA A 87 -1.31 11.17 9.24
CA ALA A 87 -2.32 11.59 8.25
C ALA A 87 -1.86 11.35 6.80
N ILE A 88 -2.81 11.10 5.88
CA ILE A 88 -2.51 10.88 4.45
C ILE A 88 -1.83 12.10 3.78
N THR A 89 -2.02 13.30 4.32
CA THR A 89 -1.39 14.53 3.84
C THR A 89 0.13 14.54 4.04
N GLU A 90 0.66 13.68 4.91
CA GLU A 90 2.11 13.54 5.17
C GLU A 90 2.78 12.58 4.18
N ALA A 91 2.00 11.81 3.41
CA ALA A 91 2.53 10.78 2.53
C ALA A 91 3.51 11.31 1.46
N PRO A 92 3.28 12.45 0.78
CA PRO A 92 4.23 12.96 -0.21
C PRO A 92 5.62 13.22 0.38
N ASP A 93 5.68 14.02 1.45
CA ASP A 93 6.94 14.36 2.12
C ASP A 93 7.63 13.11 2.70
N CYS A 94 6.85 12.17 3.24
CA CYS A 94 7.35 10.90 3.74
C CYS A 94 7.97 10.04 2.63
N ILE A 95 7.28 9.90 1.49
CA ILE A 95 7.71 9.07 0.37
C ILE A 95 8.99 9.63 -0.26
N ASP A 96 9.12 10.96 -0.38
CA ASP A 96 10.32 11.61 -0.92
C ASP A 96 11.60 11.32 -0.11
N THR A 97 11.47 10.89 1.15
CA THR A 97 12.64 10.46 1.96
C THR A 97 13.07 9.01 1.72
N LEU A 98 12.26 8.23 1.00
CA LEU A 98 12.44 6.78 0.83
C LEU A 98 12.89 6.37 -0.58
N ILE A 99 12.66 7.19 -1.60
CA ILE A 99 12.91 6.85 -3.02
C ILE A 99 13.70 7.90 -3.81
#